data_AF-A0A183DJ12-F1
#
_entry.id   AF-A0A183DJ12-F1
#
_cell.length_a   1.000
_cell.length_b   1.000
_cell.length_c   1.000
_cell.angle_alpha   90.00
_cell.angle_beta   90.00
_cell.angle_gamma   90.00
#
_symmetry.space_group_name_H-M   'P 1'
#
loop_
_entity.id
_entity.type
_entity.pdbx_description
1 polymer ?
#
loop_
_entity_poly.entity_id
_entity_poly.type
_entity_poly.pdbx_seq_one_letter_code
_entity_poly.pdbx_strand_id
1 'polypeptide(L)'
;MPGEASSYRGGKVIYIDTENTFRPERLRQISERFNMDQESMLDNVLYARAYTSDHQMELLDFVAAKFHEELGIFKLLVVDSIMALFRVDYSGRGELAERQQKLAQMLSRLQASNLLSAHGSTSKITTIIMTIIII
;
A
#
# COMPACT_ATOMS: atom_id res chain seq x y z
N MET A 1 15.69 17.18 -26.24
CA MET A 1 14.95 15.90 -26.28
C MET A 1 15.40 15.12 -25.06
N PRO A 2 14.54 14.74 -24.10
CA PRO A 2 14.95 13.85 -23.02
C PRO A 2 15.05 12.43 -23.59
N GLY A 3 16.15 12.19 -24.30
CA GLY A 3 16.71 10.88 -24.54
C GLY A 3 17.71 10.62 -23.43
N GLU A 4 17.30 9.81 -22.47
CA GLU A 4 18.12 8.76 -21.89
C GLU A 4 17.12 7.84 -21.21
N ALA A 5 16.90 6.69 -21.85
CA ALA A 5 16.10 5.61 -21.32
C ALA A 5 16.79 5.08 -20.05
N SER A 6 16.58 5.76 -18.92
CA SER A 6 16.64 5.08 -17.64
C SER A 6 15.58 3.98 -17.75
N SER A 7 16.02 2.73 -17.81
CA SER A 7 15.18 1.54 -17.90
C SER A 7 14.34 1.45 -16.62
N TYR A 8 13.32 2.28 -16.47
CA TYR A 8 12.26 2.03 -15.52
C TYR A 8 11.49 0.83 -16.04
N ARG A 9 11.75 -0.34 -15.45
CA ARG A 9 11.11 -1.61 -15.85
C ARG A 9 9.62 -1.68 -15.53
N GLY A 10 9.01 -0.58 -15.09
CA GLY A 10 7.68 -0.64 -14.49
C GLY A 10 7.73 -1.35 -13.13
N GLY A 11 6.60 -1.34 -12.44
CA GLY A 11 6.42 -2.06 -11.20
C GLY A 11 4.97 -1.98 -10.74
N LYS A 12 4.49 -3.07 -10.13
CA LYS A 12 3.14 -3.11 -9.60
C LYS A 12 3.05 -2.40 -8.26
N VAL A 13 1.88 -1.84 -7.99
CA VAL A 13 1.53 -1.18 -6.74
C VAL A 13 0.45 -2.02 -6.07
N ILE A 14 0.55 -2.21 -4.76
CA ILE A 14 -0.55 -2.74 -3.95
C ILE A 14 -1.16 -1.59 -3.17
N TYR A 15 -2.48 -1.47 -3.20
CA TYR A 15 -3.25 -0.45 -2.48
C TYR A 15 -4.26 -1.13 -1.55
N ILE A 16 -4.06 -0.97 -0.24
CA ILE A 16 -5.01 -1.40 0.79
C ILE A 16 -5.82 -0.18 1.24
N ASP A 17 -7.12 -0.23 0.98
CA ASP A 17 -8.08 0.82 1.31
C ASP A 17 -8.91 0.43 2.53
N THR A 18 -8.91 1.26 3.55
CA THR A 18 -9.65 1.04 4.79
C THR A 18 -10.86 1.98 4.93
N GLU A 19 -10.91 3.05 4.13
CA GLU A 19 -11.90 4.13 4.25
C GLU A 19 -12.78 4.27 2.98
N ASN A 20 -12.60 3.40 1.99
CA ASN A 20 -13.25 3.45 0.68
C ASN A 20 -12.93 4.77 -0.07
N THR A 21 -11.68 5.19 -0.03
CA THR A 21 -11.20 6.46 -0.61
C THR A 21 -10.59 6.28 -1.99
N PHE A 22 -10.27 5.04 -2.39
CA PHE A 22 -9.65 4.78 -3.69
C PHE A 22 -10.60 5.09 -4.84
N ARG A 23 -10.13 5.86 -5.84
CA ARG A 23 -10.90 6.24 -7.03
C ARG A 23 -10.04 6.01 -8.28
N PRO A 24 -10.31 4.95 -9.08
CA PRO A 24 -9.56 4.65 -10.31
C PRO A 24 -9.49 5.83 -11.28
N GLU A 25 -10.55 6.64 -11.34
CA GLU A 25 -10.66 7.81 -12.22
C GLU A 25 -9.57 8.85 -11.93
N ARG A 26 -9.14 9.00 -10.66
CA ARG A 26 -8.05 9.89 -10.30
C ARG A 26 -6.72 9.41 -10.90
N LEU A 27 -6.50 8.10 -10.91
CA LEU A 27 -5.31 7.54 -11.54
C LEU A 27 -5.33 7.74 -13.07
N ARG A 28 -6.49 7.59 -13.71
CA ARG A 28 -6.65 7.86 -15.16
C ARG A 28 -6.25 9.30 -15.51
N GLN A 29 -6.71 10.27 -14.74
CA GLN A 29 -6.35 11.69 -14.92
C GLN A 29 -4.85 11.94 -14.75
N ILE A 30 -4.20 11.22 -13.82
CA ILE A 30 -2.75 11.30 -13.64
C ILE A 30 -2.03 10.69 -14.84
N SER A 31 -2.43 9.50 -15.30
CA SER A 31 -1.79 8.82 -16.43
C SER A 31 -1.85 9.66 -17.72
N GLU A 32 -2.95 10.38 -17.96
CA GLU A 32 -3.09 11.29 -19.10
C GLU A 32 -2.01 12.39 -19.10
N ARG A 33 -1.73 13.00 -17.93
CA ARG A 33 -0.70 14.05 -17.79
C ARG A 33 0.71 13.55 -18.12
N PHE A 34 0.96 12.26 -17.96
CA PHE A 34 2.25 11.62 -18.25
C PHE A 34 2.28 10.88 -19.60
N ASN A 35 1.23 11.02 -20.42
CA ASN A 35 1.06 10.27 -21.68
C ASN A 35 1.22 8.74 -21.49
N MET A 36 0.71 8.22 -20.37
CA MET A 36 0.69 6.79 -20.07
C MET A 36 -0.65 6.18 -20.47
N ASP A 37 -0.63 4.93 -20.93
CA ASP A 37 -1.85 4.18 -21.19
C ASP A 37 -2.63 3.93 -19.88
N GLN A 38 -3.92 4.27 -19.90
CA GLN A 38 -4.76 4.27 -18.70
C GLN A 38 -5.05 2.85 -18.19
N GLU A 39 -5.33 1.93 -19.11
CA GLU A 39 -5.68 0.55 -18.77
C GLU A 39 -4.45 -0.20 -18.26
N SER A 40 -3.31 -0.05 -18.95
CA SER A 40 -2.03 -0.59 -18.48
C SER A 40 -1.62 -0.04 -17.11
N MET A 41 -1.95 1.21 -16.80
CA MET A 41 -1.69 1.78 -15.48
C MET A 41 -2.59 1.16 -14.41
N LEU A 42 -3.88 0.98 -14.68
CA LEU A 42 -4.81 0.35 -13.74
C LEU A 42 -4.48 -1.13 -13.50
N ASP A 43 -4.06 -1.86 -14.54
CA ASP A 43 -3.62 -3.26 -14.45
C ASP A 43 -2.37 -3.44 -13.56
N ASN A 44 -1.60 -2.37 -13.36
CA ASN A 44 -0.45 -2.36 -12.46
C ASN A 44 -0.82 -2.09 -10.99
N VAL A 45 -2.09 -1.85 -10.67
CA VAL A 45 -2.55 -1.58 -9.30
C VAL A 45 -3.39 -2.75 -8.78
N LEU A 46 -2.84 -3.48 -7.81
CA LEU A 46 -3.58 -4.47 -7.04
C LEU A 46 -4.32 -3.77 -5.89
N TYR A 47 -5.64 -3.70 -5.99
CA TYR A 47 -6.51 -3.09 -4.98
C TYR A 47 -7.09 -4.14 -4.03
N ALA A 48 -7.08 -3.86 -2.72
CA ALA A 48 -7.80 -4.63 -1.71
C ALA A 48 -8.47 -3.69 -0.70
N ARG A 49 -9.68 -4.04 -0.26
CA ARG A 49 -10.38 -3.31 0.78
C ARG A 49 -10.35 -4.08 2.10
N ALA A 50 -9.86 -3.43 3.15
CA ALA A 50 -9.96 -3.94 4.51
C ALA A 50 -11.25 -3.46 5.17
N TYR A 51 -11.86 -4.32 5.99
CA TYR A 51 -13.12 -4.02 6.67
C TYR A 51 -13.00 -3.99 8.20
N THR A 52 -11.96 -4.63 8.75
CA THR A 52 -11.62 -4.66 10.17
C THR A 52 -10.10 -4.61 10.32
N SER A 53 -9.59 -4.27 11.51
CA SER A 53 -8.16 -4.27 11.83
C SER A 53 -7.54 -5.67 11.69
N ASP A 54 -8.30 -6.72 11.99
CA ASP A 54 -7.84 -8.10 11.79
C ASP A 54 -7.77 -8.47 10.30
N HIS A 55 -8.78 -8.12 9.49
CA HIS A 55 -8.73 -8.33 8.03
C HIS A 55 -7.58 -7.52 7.40
N GLN A 56 -7.33 -6.31 7.88
CA GLN A 56 -6.17 -5.52 7.47
C GLN A 56 -4.85 -6.23 7.78
N MET A 57 -4.78 -6.99 8.88
CA MET A 57 -3.59 -7.75 9.24
C MET A 57 -3.39 -8.97 8.32
N GLU A 58 -4.46 -9.70 8.03
CA GLU A 58 -4.47 -10.82 7.08
C GLU A 58 -4.04 -10.38 5.66
N LEU A 59 -4.51 -9.21 5.20
CA LEU A 59 -4.11 -8.66 3.91
C LEU A 59 -2.61 -8.36 3.84
N LEU A 60 -1.98 -7.93 4.94
CA LEU A 60 -0.54 -7.73 4.97
C LEU A 60 0.25 -9.04 4.92
N ASP A 61 -0.26 -10.11 5.52
CA ASP A 61 0.35 -11.44 5.40
C ASP A 61 0.27 -11.95 3.95
N PHE A 62 -0.87 -11.72 3.29
CA PHE A 62 -1.02 -11.99 1.85
C PHE A 62 -0.04 -11.16 1.01
N VAL A 63 0.13 -9.87 1.33
CA VAL A 63 1.09 -9.00 0.63
C VAL A 63 2.53 -9.49 0.82
N ALA A 64 2.90 -9.91 2.02
CA ALA A 64 4.24 -10.45 2.30
C ALA A 64 4.50 -11.73 1.47
N ALA A 65 3.51 -12.62 1.39
CA ALA A 65 3.59 -13.80 0.52
C ALA A 65 3.74 -13.41 -0.96
N LYS A 66 2.93 -12.46 -1.44
CA LYS A 66 3.02 -11.93 -2.82
C LYS A 66 4.39 -11.34 -3.14
N PHE A 67 4.98 -10.57 -2.23
CA PHE A 67 6.32 -10.01 -2.40
C PHE A 67 7.40 -11.10 -2.50
N HIS A 68 7.20 -12.23 -1.81
CA HIS A 68 8.11 -13.36 -1.89
C HIS A 68 7.93 -14.19 -3.18
N GLU A 69 6.69 -14.39 -3.63
CA GLU A 69 6.37 -15.12 -4.86
C GLU A 69 6.83 -14.36 -6.12
N GLU A 70 6.65 -13.04 -6.13
CA GLU A 70 6.82 -12.17 -7.29
C GLU A 70 7.98 -11.17 -7.06
N LEU A 71 9.17 -11.71 -6.77
CA LEU A 71 10.36 -10.93 -6.40
C LEU A 71 10.67 -9.83 -7.42
N GLY A 72 10.73 -8.59 -6.94
CA GLY A 72 11.09 -7.42 -7.73
C GLY A 72 10.01 -6.95 -8.71
N ILE A 73 8.79 -7.51 -8.68
CA ILE A 73 7.64 -7.03 -9.49
C ILE A 73 6.97 -5.85 -8.79
N PHE A 74 6.65 -5.98 -7.51
CA PHE A 74 6.02 -4.92 -6.73
C PHE A 74 7.07 -3.89 -6.28
N LYS A 75 6.69 -2.60 -6.31
CA LYS A 75 7.60 -1.48 -5.96
C LYS A 75 7.04 -0.55 -4.89
N LEU A 76 5.74 -0.62 -4.64
CA LEU A 76 5.04 0.22 -3.69
C LEU A 76 3.86 -0.53 -3.06
N LEU A 77 3.75 -0.42 -1.74
CA LEU A 77 2.57 -0.75 -0.97
C LEU A 77 2.03 0.54 -0.37
N VAL A 78 0.73 0.80 -0.57
CA VAL A 78 -0.01 1.89 0.04
C VAL A 78 -1.05 1.31 0.98
N VAL A 79 -1.18 1.88 2.17
CA VAL A 79 -2.24 1.55 3.14
C VAL A 79 -2.93 2.84 3.55
N ASP A 80 -4.14 3.07 3.06
CA ASP A 80 -4.92 4.28 3.31
C ASP A 80 -6.20 3.97 4.10
N SER A 81 -6.28 4.24 5.40
CA SER A 81 -5.21 4.59 6.33
C SER A 81 -4.99 3.49 7.38
N ILE A 82 -3.76 3.37 7.88
CA ILE A 82 -3.41 2.35 8.88
C ILE A 82 -4.30 2.41 10.13
N MET A 83 -4.67 3.61 10.55
CA MET A 83 -5.33 3.83 11.85
C MET A 83 -6.86 3.74 11.80
N ALA A 84 -7.48 3.83 10.62
CA ALA A 84 -8.93 3.99 10.53
C ALA A 84 -9.68 2.85 11.23
N LEU A 85 -9.36 1.61 10.90
CA LEU A 85 -10.03 0.43 11.44
C LEU A 85 -9.66 0.20 12.91
N PHE A 86 -8.40 0.47 13.30
CA PHE A 86 -7.96 0.39 14.69
C PHE A 86 -8.70 1.38 15.61
N ARG A 87 -9.12 2.55 15.11
CA ARG A 87 -9.92 3.50 15.90
C ARG A 87 -11.35 3.04 16.10
N VAL A 88 -11.90 2.27 15.15
CA VAL A 88 -13.26 1.73 15.20
C VAL A 88 -13.29 0.50 16.11
N ASP A 89 -12.39 -0.44 15.88
CA ASP A 89 -12.35 -1.73 16.59
C ASP A 89 -11.92 -1.58 18.06
N TYR A 90 -11.14 -0.53 18.38
CA TYR A 90 -10.62 -0.25 19.71
C TYR A 90 -10.95 1.18 20.16
N SER A 91 -12.22 1.37 20.53
CA SER A 91 -12.79 2.68 20.88
C SER A 91 -12.81 2.97 22.38
N GLY A 92 -12.67 1.94 23.23
CA GLY A 92 -12.71 2.06 24.69
C GLY A 92 -11.37 2.48 25.32
N ARG A 93 -11.43 3.17 26.47
CA ARG A 93 -10.22 3.52 27.23
C ARG A 93 -9.45 2.29 27.76
N GLY A 94 -10.15 1.21 28.07
CA GLY A 94 -9.53 -0.06 28.51
C GLY A 94 -8.81 -0.82 27.39
N GLU A 95 -9.06 -0.45 26.13
CA GLU A 95 -8.55 -1.14 24.94
C GLU A 95 -7.29 -0.46 24.38
N LEU A 96 -6.85 0.66 24.98
CA LEU A 96 -5.71 1.43 24.49
C LEU A 96 -4.43 0.58 24.42
N ALA A 97 -4.16 -0.22 25.45
CA ALA A 97 -2.97 -1.06 25.50
C ALA A 97 -2.99 -2.14 24.39
N GLU A 98 -4.13 -2.82 24.22
CA GLU A 98 -4.31 -3.84 23.19
C GLU A 98 -4.17 -3.24 21.78
N ARG A 99 -4.80 -2.09 21.54
CA ARG A 99 -4.67 -1.35 20.28
C ARG A 99 -3.21 -1.03 19.97
N GLN A 100 -2.46 -0.50 20.94
CA GLN A 100 -1.05 -0.17 20.75
C GLN A 100 -0.22 -1.43 20.47
N GLN A 101 -0.51 -2.53 21.15
CA GLN A 101 0.18 -3.80 20.92
C GLN A 101 -0.06 -4.35 19.52
N LYS A 102 -1.33 -4.44 19.06
CA LYS A 102 -1.64 -4.91 17.70
C LYS A 102 -1.10 -3.95 16.63
N LEU A 103 -1.18 -2.65 16.86
CA LEU A 103 -0.62 -1.66 15.93
C LEU A 103 0.90 -1.80 15.80
N ALA A 104 1.61 -2.02 16.92
CA ALA A 104 3.05 -2.27 16.90
C ALA A 104 3.39 -3.53 16.10
N GLN A 105 2.61 -4.60 16.24
CA GLN A 105 2.77 -5.82 15.43
C GLN A 105 2.58 -5.53 13.93
N MET A 106 1.55 -4.76 13.58
CA MET A 106 1.29 -4.38 12.19
C MET A 106 2.44 -3.55 11.60
N LEU A 107 2.93 -2.55 12.33
CA LEU A 107 4.07 -1.73 11.90
C LEU A 107 5.35 -2.56 11.76
N SER A 108 5.57 -3.52 12.65
CA SER A 108 6.71 -4.45 12.57
C SER A 108 6.64 -5.31 11.30
N ARG A 109 5.46 -5.82 10.92
CA ARG A 109 5.26 -6.57 9.66
C ARG A 109 5.46 -5.70 8.42
N LEU A 110 5.05 -4.43 8.47
CA LEU A 110 5.37 -3.45 7.41
C LEU A 110 6.87 -3.17 7.30
N GLN A 111 7.60 -3.11 8.42
CA GLN A 111 9.06 -2.97 8.40
C GLN A 111 9.76 -4.25 7.90
N ALA A 112 9.26 -5.43 8.24
CA ALA A 112 9.81 -6.69 7.74
C ALA A 112 9.63 -6.83 6.22
N SER A 113 8.46 -6.46 5.69
CA SER A 113 8.20 -6.44 4.25
C SER A 113 9.08 -5.43 3.50
N ASN A 114 9.48 -4.32 4.13
CA ASN A 114 10.48 -3.41 3.58
C ASN A 114 11.85 -4.09 3.39
N LEU A 115 12.29 -4.87 4.37
CA LEU A 115 13.58 -5.54 4.35
C LEU A 115 13.65 -6.67 3.31
N LEU A 116 12.55 -7.39 3.09
CA LEU A 116 12.43 -8.39 2.03
C LEU A 116 12.66 -7.78 0.63
N SER A 117 12.26 -6.52 0.44
CA SER A 117 12.45 -5.82 -0.84
C SER A 117 13.85 -5.25 -1.09
N ALA A 118 14.64 -5.08 -0.03
CA ALA A 118 15.96 -4.44 -0.10
C ALA A 118 17.01 -5.31 -0.82
N HIS A 119 16.75 -6.61 -1.01
CA HIS A 119 17.68 -7.56 -1.63
C HIS A 119 17.56 -7.66 -3.17
N GLY A 120 16.67 -6.90 -3.84
CA GLY A 120 16.47 -7.04 -5.29
C GLY A 120 16.15 -5.79 -6.11
N SER A 121 15.53 -4.76 -5.53
CA SER A 121 15.32 -3.42 -6.11
C SER A 121 14.36 -2.69 -5.18
N THR A 122 14.76 -1.51 -4.70
CA THR A 122 14.02 -0.63 -3.79
C THR A 122 12.50 -0.72 -3.94
N SER A 123 11.82 -1.49 -3.07
CA SER A 123 10.39 -1.24 -2.82
C SER A 123 10.34 -0.25 -1.67
N LYS A 124 9.89 0.96 -1.96
CA LYS A 124 9.63 1.93 -0.90
C LYS A 124 8.24 1.62 -0.37
N ILE A 125 8.12 0.96 0.78
CA ILE A 125 6.84 0.97 1.49
C ILE A 125 6.69 2.37 2.06
N THR A 126 5.92 3.18 1.35
CA THR A 126 5.52 4.49 1.85
C THR A 126 4.22 4.25 2.59
N THR A 127 4.30 4.14 3.92
CA THR A 127 3.14 4.37 4.77
C THR A 127 2.75 5.84 4.60
N ILE A 128 1.93 6.15 3.61
CA ILE A 128 1.30 7.45 3.54
C ILE A 128 0.24 7.42 4.63
N ILE A 129 0.54 8.07 5.75
CA ILE A 129 -0.47 8.48 6.71
C ILE A 129 -1.28 9.58 5.99
N MET A 130 -2.17 9.19 5.06
CA MET A 130 -2.91 10.15 4.26
C MET A 130 -4.11 10.64 5.09
N THR A 131 -3.83 11.47 6.09
CA THR A 131 -4.78 12.54 6.39
C THR A 131 -4.78 13.42 5.14
N ILE A 132 -5.85 13.33 4.35
CA ILE A 132 -6.34 14.31 3.37
C ILE A 132 -5.29 15.37 3.00
N ILE A 133 -4.68 15.27 1.81
CA ILE A 133 -4.25 16.39 0.95
C ILE A 133 -3.67 15.79 -0.34
N ILE A 134 -4.41 16.01 -1.44
CA ILE A 134 -4.00 15.99 -2.85
C ILE A 134 -3.74 14.61 -3.48
N ILE A 135 -4.84 14.01 -3.97
CA ILE A 135 -4.92 13.49 -5.35
C ILE A 135 -6.00 14.30 -6.05
#